data_AF-A0A962WJV2-F1
#
_entry.id   AF-A0A962WJV2-F1
#
_cell.length_a   1.000
_cell.length_b   1.000
_cell.length_c   1.000
_cell.angle_alpha   90.00
_cell.angle_beta   90.00
_cell.angle_gamma   90.00
#
_symmetry.space_group_name_H-M   'P 1'
#
loop_
_entity.id
_entity.type
_entity.pdbx_description
1 polymer ?
#
loop_
_entity_poly.entity_id
_entity_poly.type
_entity_poly.pdbx_seq_one_letter_code
_entity_poly.pdbx_strand_id
1 'polypeptide(L)'
;QGYDRVYVPRIAHTTGDVDIHDIAPDATGRVVFVNTLFSCLATVSERHSFEVLWRPGFISKLAAEDRCHLNGLAMAQGVPRYVTAVGRSDVADGWREHRAEGGVLIDVHSNDIVLDGLSMPHSPRLYRDRLWLLDSGRGQFGYVDLERGRFEPVAFCAGYGRGLGFVGDFAIVGLSKPRYQTFAGLELDTQLASKHAQGRCGLLVIDLRSGDIVHWLRIEGVIDELYDVAVLPGVRRPMAIGLQSDEIRRVLSIAPSV
;
A
#
# COMPACT_ATOMS: atom_id res chain seq x y z
N GLN A 1 -23.75 -23.47 -7.88
CA GLN A 1 -24.03 -22.23 -7.12
C GLN A 1 -23.37 -22.39 -5.76
N GLY A 2 -22.70 -21.35 -5.24
CA GLY A 2 -21.98 -21.39 -3.96
C GLY A 2 -20.72 -20.53 -4.01
N TYR A 3 -20.14 -20.25 -2.85
CA TYR A 3 -18.84 -19.59 -2.71
C TYR A 3 -17.77 -20.65 -2.46
N ASP A 4 -16.58 -20.49 -3.03
CA ASP A 4 -15.46 -21.45 -2.83
C ASP A 4 -14.65 -21.12 -1.57
N ARG A 5 -14.71 -19.88 -1.09
CA ARG A 5 -14.20 -19.44 0.21
C ARG A 5 -15.16 -18.45 0.87
N VAL A 6 -15.34 -18.58 2.18
CA VAL A 6 -16.10 -17.64 3.00
C VAL A 6 -15.19 -17.09 4.10
N TYR A 7 -14.95 -15.78 4.09
CA TYR A 7 -14.13 -15.06 5.06
C TYR A 7 -15.04 -14.46 6.13
N VAL A 8 -14.80 -14.84 7.38
CA VAL A 8 -15.58 -14.39 8.54
C VAL A 8 -14.65 -13.61 9.47
N PRO A 9 -15.00 -12.38 9.87
CA PRO A 9 -14.25 -11.67 10.90
C PRO A 9 -14.27 -12.45 12.22
N ARG A 10 -13.09 -12.69 12.81
CA ARG A 10 -12.96 -13.46 14.06
C ARG A 10 -12.36 -12.67 15.21
N ILE A 11 -11.55 -11.65 14.90
CA ILE A 11 -10.86 -10.80 15.86
C ILE A 11 -10.97 -9.36 15.35
N ALA A 12 -11.22 -8.43 16.26
CA ALA A 12 -11.22 -7.00 16.00
C ALA A 12 -10.46 -6.29 17.13
N HIS A 13 -9.61 -5.33 16.76
CA HIS A 13 -8.87 -4.49 17.69
C HIS A 13 -9.27 -3.03 17.49
N THR A 14 -9.53 -2.31 18.58
CA THR A 14 -9.87 -0.88 18.53
C THR A 14 -8.60 -0.06 18.69
N THR A 15 -8.15 0.58 17.61
CA THR A 15 -6.91 1.39 17.58
C THR A 15 -7.18 2.89 17.77
N GLY A 16 -8.40 3.34 17.48
CA GLY A 16 -8.67 4.76 17.21
C GLY A 16 -8.24 5.15 15.79
N ASP A 17 -8.38 6.43 15.45
CA ASP A 17 -8.02 6.97 14.14
C ASP A 17 -6.51 7.24 14.07
N VAL A 18 -5.75 6.17 13.86
CA VAL A 18 -4.28 6.23 13.72
C VAL A 18 -3.83 6.25 12.25
N ASP A 19 -4.79 6.46 11.35
CA ASP A 19 -4.56 6.58 9.90
C ASP A 19 -3.75 5.41 9.32
N ILE A 20 -4.22 4.17 9.54
CA ILE A 20 -3.51 2.96 9.11
C ILE A 20 -3.39 2.92 7.59
N HIS A 21 -2.15 2.87 7.08
CA HIS A 21 -1.92 2.96 5.63
C HIS A 21 -1.52 1.68 4.89
N ASP A 22 -0.86 0.75 5.54
CA ASP A 22 -0.52 -0.55 4.96
C ASP A 22 -0.50 -1.58 6.07
N ILE A 23 -0.77 -2.84 5.74
CA ILE A 23 -0.96 -3.92 6.71
C ILE A 23 -0.39 -5.23 6.17
N ALA A 24 0.34 -5.95 7.02
CA ALA A 24 0.80 -7.28 6.70
C ALA A 24 0.94 -8.15 7.96
N PRO A 25 0.69 -9.47 7.87
CA PRO A 25 1.02 -10.38 8.95
C PRO A 25 2.54 -10.59 9.04
N ASP A 26 3.06 -10.65 10.27
CA ASP A 26 4.41 -11.14 10.52
C ASP A 26 4.47 -12.68 10.45
N ALA A 27 5.66 -13.26 10.63
CA ALA A 27 5.90 -14.71 10.58
C ALA A 27 5.09 -15.52 11.60
N THR A 28 4.58 -14.88 12.65
CA THR A 28 3.72 -15.50 13.69
C THR A 28 2.22 -15.31 13.39
N GLY A 29 1.89 -14.57 12.34
CA GLY A 29 0.52 -14.19 11.99
C GLY A 29 0.00 -12.96 12.75
N ARG A 30 0.85 -12.28 13.54
CA ARG A 30 0.49 -11.03 14.21
C ARG A 30 0.48 -9.89 13.20
N VAL A 31 -0.49 -9.00 13.35
CA VAL A 31 -0.67 -7.86 12.44
C VAL A 31 0.41 -6.81 12.68
N VAL A 32 1.17 -6.48 11.63
CA VAL A 32 1.99 -5.28 11.54
C VAL A 32 1.31 -4.29 10.62
N PHE A 33 1.30 -3.03 10.99
CA PHE A 33 0.72 -1.98 10.17
C PHE A 33 1.51 -0.68 10.22
N VAL A 34 1.36 0.12 9.18
CA VAL A 34 1.87 1.48 9.08
C VAL A 34 0.90 2.41 9.79
N ASN A 35 1.36 3.05 10.87
CA ASN A 35 0.64 4.09 11.58
C ASN A 35 1.15 5.45 11.07
N THR A 36 0.45 5.99 10.08
CA THR A 36 0.86 7.21 9.37
C THR A 36 0.81 8.42 10.30
N LEU A 37 -0.26 8.53 11.08
CA LEU A 37 -0.49 9.65 12.00
C LEU A 37 0.67 9.80 13.01
N PHE A 38 1.24 8.69 13.47
CA PHE A 38 2.38 8.67 14.41
C PHE A 38 3.73 8.40 13.75
N SER A 39 3.79 8.29 12.42
CA SER A 39 5.01 8.06 11.64
C SER A 39 5.81 6.84 12.11
N CYS A 40 5.15 5.69 12.30
CA CYS A 40 5.78 4.47 12.80
C CYS A 40 5.18 3.18 12.21
N LEU A 41 5.95 2.10 12.28
CA LEU A 41 5.40 0.75 12.20
C LEU A 41 4.90 0.34 13.58
N ALA A 42 3.73 -0.26 13.62
CA ALA A 42 3.05 -0.65 14.83
C ALA A 42 2.41 -2.04 14.71
N THR A 43 2.03 -2.60 15.86
CA THR A 43 1.23 -3.82 15.98
C THR A 43 0.03 -3.58 16.89
N VAL A 44 -0.94 -4.48 16.83
CA VAL A 44 -2.07 -4.52 17.76
C VAL A 44 -1.57 -4.71 19.20
N SER A 45 -2.32 -4.16 20.15
CA SER A 45 -2.08 -4.32 21.59
C SER A 45 -3.35 -4.80 22.29
N GLU A 46 -3.19 -5.52 23.39
CA GLU A 46 -4.32 -5.96 24.23
C GLU A 46 -4.80 -4.88 25.21
N ARG A 47 -3.97 -3.86 25.47
CA ARG A 47 -4.23 -2.82 26.49
C ARG A 47 -4.23 -1.41 25.94
N HIS A 48 -3.48 -1.15 24.88
CA HIS A 48 -3.31 0.17 24.28
C HIS A 48 -3.90 0.20 22.87
N SER A 49 -3.97 1.39 22.28
CA SER A 49 -4.35 1.55 20.87
C SER A 49 -3.44 0.77 19.92
N PHE A 50 -2.13 0.74 20.22
CA PHE A 50 -1.12 0.03 19.44
C PHE A 50 0.20 -0.07 20.23
N GLU A 51 1.08 -0.95 19.77
CA GLU A 51 2.48 -1.04 20.21
C GLU A 51 3.40 -0.64 19.06
N VAL A 52 4.42 0.16 19.36
CA VAL A 52 5.37 0.65 18.35
C VAL A 52 6.44 -0.42 18.12
N LEU A 53 6.66 -0.77 16.86
CA LEU A 53 7.71 -1.69 16.44
C LEU A 53 8.96 -0.96 15.95
N TRP A 54 8.77 0.14 15.22
CA TRP A 54 9.86 0.88 14.59
C TRP A 54 9.40 2.27 14.18
N ARG A 55 10.33 3.23 14.09
CA ARG A 55 10.11 4.55 13.49
C ARG A 55 11.34 5.00 12.70
N PRO A 56 11.19 5.85 11.66
CA PRO A 56 12.34 6.41 10.96
C PRO A 56 13.28 7.17 11.91
N GLY A 57 14.58 7.12 11.62
CA GLY A 57 15.61 7.76 12.47
C GLY A 57 15.48 9.28 12.56
N PHE A 58 14.93 9.92 11.53
CA PHE A 58 14.73 11.37 11.48
C PHE A 58 13.48 11.86 12.24
N ILE A 59 12.61 10.97 12.73
CA ILE A 59 11.42 11.36 13.50
C ILE A 59 11.81 11.59 14.97
N SER A 60 11.73 12.82 15.49
CA SER A 60 12.22 13.11 16.85
C SER A 60 11.32 12.59 17.97
N LYS A 61 10.00 12.50 17.76
CA LYS A 61 9.03 11.99 18.74
C LYS A 61 7.82 11.34 18.06
N LEU A 62 7.16 10.45 18.80
CA LEU A 62 5.85 9.89 18.43
C LEU A 62 4.76 10.89 18.81
N ALA A 63 4.17 11.53 17.82
CA ALA A 63 3.08 12.49 18.00
C ALA A 63 2.09 12.32 16.85
N ALA A 64 0.81 12.58 17.14
CA ALA A 64 -0.25 12.53 16.14
C ALA A 64 -0.20 13.75 15.21
N GLU A 65 0.83 13.78 14.37
CA GLU A 65 1.25 14.95 13.62
C GLU A 65 1.48 14.63 12.13
N ASP A 66 1.40 13.37 11.69
CA ASP A 66 1.67 12.91 10.32
C ASP A 66 2.87 13.66 9.70
N ARG A 67 4.06 13.42 10.24
CA ARG A 67 5.22 14.27 9.91
C ARG A 67 5.81 13.98 8.54
N CYS A 68 5.85 12.70 8.18
CA CYS A 68 6.52 12.19 6.98
C CYS A 68 5.60 11.46 6.01
N HIS A 69 4.35 11.18 6.42
CA HIS A 69 3.42 10.32 5.70
C HIS A 69 4.04 8.98 5.31
N LEU A 70 4.48 8.25 6.33
CA LEU A 70 4.87 6.84 6.20
C LEU A 70 3.64 6.07 5.73
N ASN A 71 3.69 5.40 4.58
CA ASN A 71 2.46 4.94 3.92
C ASN A 71 2.52 3.54 3.30
N GLY A 72 3.69 2.91 3.23
CA GLY A 72 3.84 1.60 2.58
C GLY A 72 4.78 0.69 3.33
N LEU A 73 4.53 -0.62 3.25
CA LEU A 73 5.27 -1.66 3.95
C LEU A 73 5.56 -2.86 3.04
N ALA A 74 6.84 -3.20 2.89
CA ALA A 74 7.30 -4.44 2.30
C ALA A 74 7.79 -5.40 3.37
N MET A 75 7.24 -6.61 3.37
CA MET A 75 7.70 -7.71 4.23
C MET A 75 8.71 -8.59 3.48
N ALA A 76 9.73 -9.07 4.19
CA ALA A 76 10.61 -10.16 3.76
C ALA A 76 10.46 -11.32 4.74
N GLN A 77 9.97 -12.47 4.27
CA GLN A 77 9.82 -13.68 5.10
C GLN A 77 9.08 -13.42 6.43
N GLY A 78 8.02 -12.62 6.39
CA GLY A 78 7.22 -12.28 7.58
C GLY A 78 7.86 -11.25 8.51
N VAL A 79 8.88 -10.51 8.07
CA VAL A 79 9.51 -9.42 8.84
C VAL A 79 9.44 -8.12 8.04
N PRO A 80 9.11 -6.96 8.67
CA PRO A 80 9.21 -5.66 8.00
C PRO A 80 10.62 -5.41 7.46
N ARG A 81 10.73 -5.10 6.17
CA ARG A 81 12.02 -4.94 5.50
C ARG A 81 12.21 -3.56 4.90
N TYR A 82 11.22 -3.06 4.16
CA TYR A 82 11.26 -1.72 3.59
C TYR A 82 9.95 -0.98 3.84
N VAL A 83 10.04 0.33 3.92
CA VAL A 83 8.87 1.22 4.03
C VAL A 83 9.02 2.41 3.10
N THR A 84 7.90 2.97 2.67
CA THR A 84 7.86 4.23 1.92
C THR A 84 7.30 5.36 2.75
N ALA A 85 7.80 6.57 2.54
CA ALA A 85 7.27 7.81 3.09
C ALA A 85 7.24 8.90 2.01
N VAL A 86 6.32 9.86 2.10
CA VAL A 86 6.18 10.95 1.10
C VAL A 86 7.20 12.08 1.32
N GLY A 87 7.72 12.21 2.53
CA GLY A 87 8.76 13.20 2.84
C GLY A 87 9.64 12.79 4.01
N ARG A 88 10.76 13.49 4.18
CA ARG A 88 11.68 13.32 5.34
C ARG A 88 11.41 14.33 6.45
N SER A 89 10.21 14.92 6.47
CA SER A 89 9.84 15.96 7.42
C SER A 89 9.69 15.40 8.84
N ASP A 90 10.15 16.18 9.81
CA ASP A 90 9.96 15.96 11.25
C ASP A 90 9.07 17.07 11.87
N VAL A 91 8.28 17.74 11.03
CA VAL A 91 7.32 18.79 11.39
C VAL A 91 5.92 18.29 11.07
N ALA A 92 4.95 18.67 11.91
CA ALA A 92 3.55 18.31 11.71
C ALA A 92 3.08 18.63 10.30
N ASP A 93 2.53 17.64 9.61
CA ASP A 93 1.98 17.71 8.25
C ASP A 93 2.99 18.17 7.16
N GLY A 94 4.28 18.22 7.49
CA GLY A 94 5.31 18.84 6.63
C GLY A 94 5.62 18.07 5.35
N TRP A 95 5.22 16.80 5.25
CA TRP A 95 5.36 16.02 4.02
C TRP A 95 4.61 16.63 2.82
N ARG A 96 3.54 17.42 3.06
CA ARG A 96 2.73 18.00 1.98
C ARG A 96 3.53 18.90 1.04
N GLU A 97 4.50 19.62 1.59
CA GLU A 97 5.41 20.51 0.85
C GLU A 97 6.38 19.73 -0.05
N HIS A 98 6.53 18.42 0.19
CA HIS A 98 7.53 17.57 -0.44
C HIS A 98 6.94 16.45 -1.31
N ARG A 99 5.62 16.49 -1.56
CA ARG A 99 4.89 15.46 -2.33
C ARG A 99 5.45 15.15 -3.73
N ALA A 100 6.12 16.12 -4.37
CA ALA A 100 6.59 15.98 -5.74
C ALA A 100 7.85 15.11 -5.85
N GLU A 101 8.81 15.26 -4.93
CA GLU A 101 10.14 14.65 -5.05
C GLU A 101 10.80 14.27 -3.70
N GLY A 102 10.12 14.50 -2.57
CA GLY A 102 10.66 14.18 -1.25
C GLY A 102 10.44 12.74 -0.81
N GLY A 103 9.79 11.92 -1.64
CA GLY A 103 9.46 10.55 -1.32
C GLY A 103 10.70 9.68 -1.17
N VAL A 104 10.68 8.81 -0.17
CA VAL A 104 11.81 7.94 0.17
C VAL A 104 11.37 6.50 0.36
N LEU A 105 12.32 5.60 0.11
CA LEU A 105 12.29 4.20 0.51
C LEU A 105 13.33 3.98 1.59
N ILE A 106 12.91 3.42 2.72
CA ILE A 106 13.75 3.24 3.91
C ILE A 106 13.90 1.74 4.18
N ASP A 107 15.14 1.31 4.43
CA ASP A 107 15.45 0.00 4.98
C ASP A 107 15.13 -0.01 6.48
N VAL A 108 14.20 -0.86 6.91
CA VAL A 108 13.76 -0.91 8.31
C VAL A 108 14.87 -1.39 9.24
N HIS A 109 15.75 -2.29 8.77
CA HIS A 109 16.79 -2.91 9.59
C HIS A 109 17.94 -1.95 9.87
N SER A 110 18.46 -1.30 8.83
CA SER A 110 19.58 -0.35 8.98
C SER A 110 19.12 1.08 9.26
N ASN A 111 17.84 1.39 9.01
CA ASN A 111 17.26 2.74 9.06
C ASN A 111 17.80 3.69 7.97
N ASP A 112 18.48 3.14 6.96
CA ASP A 112 19.03 3.91 5.85
C ASP A 112 17.96 4.22 4.81
N ILE A 113 18.05 5.42 4.24
CA ILE A 113 17.28 5.76 3.03
C ILE A 113 18.04 5.15 1.85
N VAL A 114 17.42 4.15 1.22
CA VAL A 114 18.03 3.38 0.12
C VAL A 114 17.63 3.92 -1.26
N LEU A 115 16.60 4.77 -1.31
CA LEU A 115 16.19 5.52 -2.50
C LEU A 115 15.44 6.79 -2.06
N ASP A 116 15.69 7.89 -2.76
CA ASP A 116 14.97 9.16 -2.63
C ASP A 116 14.52 9.69 -4.01
N GLY A 117 13.92 10.88 -4.05
CA GLY A 117 13.45 11.50 -5.29
C GLY A 117 12.10 10.98 -5.80
N LEU A 118 11.45 10.07 -5.05
CA LEU A 118 10.15 9.52 -5.42
C LEU A 118 9.04 10.57 -5.22
N SER A 119 7.96 10.43 -5.98
CA SER A 119 6.77 11.27 -5.92
C SER A 119 5.62 10.47 -5.32
N MET A 120 5.34 10.69 -4.04
CA MET A 120 4.31 9.96 -3.30
C MET A 120 4.41 8.44 -3.50
N PRO A 121 5.51 7.78 -3.09
CA PRO A 121 5.71 6.35 -3.30
C PRO A 121 4.72 5.51 -2.49
N HIS A 122 4.16 4.44 -3.07
CA HIS A 122 3.19 3.54 -2.42
C HIS A 122 3.52 2.07 -2.62
N SER A 123 2.97 1.24 -1.72
CA SER A 123 2.89 -0.22 -1.83
C SER A 123 4.22 -0.89 -2.21
N PRO A 124 5.32 -0.67 -1.45
CA PRO A 124 6.54 -1.41 -1.70
C PRO A 124 6.28 -2.91 -1.46
N ARG A 125 6.75 -3.77 -2.37
CA ARG A 125 6.57 -5.22 -2.29
C ARG A 125 7.85 -5.92 -2.75
N LEU A 126 8.28 -6.93 -2.00
CA LEU A 126 9.32 -7.85 -2.44
C LEU A 126 8.69 -8.98 -3.24
N TYR A 127 9.09 -9.14 -4.50
CA TYR A 127 8.58 -10.18 -5.38
C TYR A 127 9.63 -10.59 -6.41
N ARG A 128 9.93 -11.89 -6.49
CA ARG A 128 10.93 -12.49 -7.39
C ARG A 128 12.27 -11.75 -7.35
N ASP A 129 12.84 -11.67 -6.14
CA ASP A 129 14.14 -11.07 -5.86
C ASP A 129 14.29 -9.59 -6.25
N ARG A 130 13.17 -8.90 -6.46
CA ARG A 130 13.12 -7.46 -6.73
C ARG A 130 12.22 -6.76 -5.74
N LEU A 131 12.56 -5.50 -5.46
CA LEU A 131 11.74 -4.57 -4.70
C LEU A 131 10.94 -3.72 -5.67
N TRP A 132 9.64 -3.95 -5.72
CA TRP A 132 8.69 -3.24 -6.57
C TRP A 132 7.98 -2.17 -5.76
N LEU A 133 7.57 -1.07 -6.41
CA LEU A 133 6.73 -0.04 -5.80
C LEU A 133 5.98 0.76 -6.87
N LEU A 134 5.09 1.62 -6.39
CA LEU A 134 4.37 2.60 -7.20
C LEU A 134 4.98 3.98 -6.94
N ASP A 135 5.46 4.65 -7.98
CA ASP A 135 5.81 6.08 -7.94
C ASP A 135 4.57 6.88 -8.36
N SER A 136 3.61 6.96 -7.43
CA SER A 136 2.22 7.27 -7.73
C SER A 136 2.00 8.70 -8.24
N GLY A 137 2.79 9.65 -7.75
CA GLY A 137 2.75 11.03 -8.23
C GLY A 137 3.29 11.21 -9.65
N ARG A 138 4.02 10.23 -10.19
CA ARG A 138 4.42 10.16 -11.61
C ARG A 138 3.57 9.19 -12.43
N GLY A 139 2.68 8.43 -11.79
CA GLY A 139 1.90 7.38 -12.44
C GLY A 139 2.74 6.22 -12.92
N GLN A 140 3.81 5.85 -12.22
CA GLN A 140 4.73 4.80 -12.67
C GLN A 140 4.65 3.58 -11.76
N PHE A 141 4.65 2.39 -12.38
CA PHE A 141 4.93 1.12 -11.73
C PHE A 141 6.33 0.66 -12.14
N GLY A 142 7.12 0.16 -11.19
CA GLY A 142 8.49 -0.23 -11.45
C GLY A 142 9.16 -0.90 -10.26
N TYR A 143 10.48 -1.07 -10.35
CA TYR A 143 11.29 -1.67 -9.30
C TYR A 143 12.48 -0.78 -8.93
N VAL A 144 13.09 -1.05 -7.79
CA VAL A 144 14.27 -0.35 -7.30
C VAL A 144 15.51 -1.15 -7.66
N ASP A 145 16.42 -0.52 -8.40
CA ASP A 145 17.80 -0.99 -8.56
C ASP A 145 18.60 -0.49 -7.36
N LEU A 146 18.77 -1.36 -6.36
CA LEU A 146 19.46 -1.03 -5.10
C LEU A 146 20.96 -0.79 -5.31
N GLU A 147 21.58 -1.41 -6.33
CA GLU A 147 23.01 -1.20 -6.61
C GLU A 147 23.25 0.20 -7.19
N ARG A 148 22.34 0.66 -8.05
CA ARG A 148 22.41 1.99 -8.68
C ARG A 148 21.69 3.08 -7.89
N GLY A 149 20.93 2.73 -6.87
CA GLY A 149 20.15 3.67 -6.06
C GLY A 149 19.11 4.43 -6.88
N ARG A 150 18.38 3.74 -7.78
CA ARG A 150 17.38 4.40 -8.64
C ARG A 150 16.11 3.57 -8.84
N PHE A 151 15.02 4.27 -9.15
CA PHE A 151 13.79 3.67 -9.61
C PHE A 151 13.87 3.38 -11.12
N GLU A 152 13.48 2.16 -11.50
CA GLU A 152 13.41 1.68 -12.87
C GLU A 152 11.94 1.56 -13.29
N PRO A 153 11.38 2.52 -14.05
CA PRO A 153 10.00 2.47 -14.48
C PRO A 153 9.79 1.33 -15.49
N VAL A 154 8.70 0.58 -15.28
CA VAL A 154 8.31 -0.55 -16.14
C VAL A 154 7.05 -0.22 -16.93
N ALA A 155 6.06 0.41 -16.30
CA ALA A 155 4.80 0.75 -16.95
C ALA A 155 4.25 2.09 -16.47
N PHE A 156 3.59 2.82 -17.38
CA PHE A 156 2.79 3.98 -17.04
C PHE A 156 1.36 3.57 -16.68
N CYS A 157 0.93 3.96 -15.50
CA CYS A 157 -0.40 3.77 -14.96
C CYS A 157 -1.20 5.06 -15.12
N ALA A 158 -2.27 5.02 -15.93
CA ALA A 158 -3.14 6.18 -16.15
C ALA A 158 -4.09 6.44 -14.96
N GLY A 159 -3.54 6.65 -13.78
CA GLY A 159 -4.23 6.85 -12.50
C GLY A 159 -3.24 6.86 -11.34
N TYR A 160 -3.69 7.28 -10.17
CA TYR A 160 -2.85 7.34 -8.97
C TYR A 160 -2.77 5.96 -8.34
N GLY A 161 -1.59 5.33 -8.39
CA GLY A 161 -1.36 3.99 -7.85
C GLY A 161 -1.43 3.96 -6.32
N ARG A 162 -2.15 2.99 -5.74
CA ARG A 162 -2.22 2.82 -4.27
C ARG A 162 -2.15 1.38 -3.77
N GLY A 163 -2.57 0.42 -4.59
CA GLY A 163 -2.52 -1.00 -4.25
C GLY A 163 -1.61 -1.76 -5.19
N LEU A 164 -0.82 -2.69 -4.64
CA LEU A 164 0.06 -3.55 -5.43
C LEU A 164 0.06 -4.99 -4.89
N GLY A 165 -0.33 -5.91 -5.76
CA GLY A 165 -0.24 -7.35 -5.53
C GLY A 165 0.37 -8.08 -6.74
N PHE A 166 0.74 -9.34 -6.55
CA PHE A 166 1.39 -10.14 -7.60
C PHE A 166 0.76 -11.53 -7.72
N VAL A 167 0.70 -12.04 -8.95
CA VAL A 167 0.26 -13.41 -9.27
C VAL A 167 1.02 -13.95 -10.47
N GLY A 168 1.83 -15.00 -10.27
CA GLY A 168 2.64 -15.57 -11.35
C GLY A 168 3.57 -14.53 -11.99
N ASP A 169 3.43 -14.33 -13.30
CA ASP A 169 4.23 -13.36 -14.07
C ASP A 169 3.60 -11.95 -14.10
N PHE A 170 2.59 -11.67 -13.27
CA PHE A 170 1.80 -10.45 -13.37
C PHE A 170 1.79 -9.63 -12.07
N ALA A 171 1.88 -8.30 -12.23
CA ALA A 171 1.50 -7.33 -11.20
C ALA A 171 0.03 -6.94 -11.38
N ILE A 172 -0.66 -6.76 -10.25
CA ILE A 172 -2.00 -6.20 -10.17
C ILE A 172 -1.89 -4.85 -9.46
N VAL A 173 -2.18 -3.77 -10.18
CA VAL A 173 -2.08 -2.40 -9.66
C VAL A 173 -3.48 -1.82 -9.48
N GLY A 174 -3.78 -1.35 -8.27
CA GLY A 174 -4.98 -0.58 -7.95
C GLY A 174 -4.76 0.91 -8.20
N LEU A 175 -5.65 1.49 -9.01
CA LEU A 175 -5.65 2.90 -9.38
C LEU A 175 -6.83 3.63 -8.74
N SER A 176 -6.53 4.80 -8.21
CA SER A 176 -7.49 5.84 -7.84
C SER A 176 -7.47 6.96 -8.89
N LYS A 177 -8.58 7.71 -9.02
CA LYS A 177 -8.53 8.97 -9.74
C LYS A 177 -7.66 9.97 -8.96
N PRO A 178 -6.80 10.76 -9.61
CA PRO A 178 -6.09 11.85 -8.95
C PRO A 178 -7.12 12.89 -8.45
N ARG A 179 -7.23 13.09 -7.13
CA ARG A 179 -8.20 14.06 -6.55
C ARG A 179 -7.80 15.51 -6.77
N TYR A 180 -8.82 16.37 -6.69
CA TYR A 180 -8.71 17.80 -6.41
C TYR A 180 -8.17 18.02 -4.97
N GLN A 181 -7.21 18.94 -4.83
CA GLN A 181 -6.42 19.30 -3.63
C GLN A 181 -5.10 18.52 -3.44
N THR A 182 -5.01 17.51 -2.58
CA THR A 182 -3.70 16.93 -2.17
C THR A 182 -2.91 16.24 -3.29
N PHE A 183 -3.58 15.69 -4.30
CA PHE A 183 -2.96 14.93 -5.40
C PHE A 183 -2.89 15.72 -6.72
N ALA A 184 -3.40 16.95 -6.75
CA ALA A 184 -3.44 17.79 -7.95
C ALA A 184 -2.11 18.53 -8.17
N GLY A 185 -1.67 18.70 -9.40
CA GLY A 185 -0.41 19.39 -9.72
C GLY A 185 0.83 18.52 -9.50
N LEU A 186 0.67 17.20 -9.53
CA LEU A 186 1.76 16.24 -9.61
C LEU A 186 2.12 15.98 -11.08
N GLU A 187 3.28 15.37 -11.32
CA GLU A 187 3.74 15.04 -12.67
C GLU A 187 2.74 14.15 -13.44
N LEU A 188 1.98 13.31 -12.72
CA LEU A 188 0.90 12.50 -13.25
C LEU A 188 -0.08 13.31 -14.13
N ASP A 189 -0.45 14.53 -13.74
CA ASP A 189 -1.37 15.37 -14.53
C ASP A 189 -0.75 15.74 -15.88
N THR A 190 0.55 16.05 -15.88
CA THR A 190 1.30 16.37 -17.10
C THR A 190 1.46 15.13 -17.99
N GLN A 191 1.76 13.98 -17.39
CA GLN A 191 1.88 12.71 -18.10
C GLN A 191 0.55 12.29 -18.74
N LEU A 192 -0.58 12.44 -18.03
CA LEU A 192 -1.92 12.20 -18.56
C LEU A 192 -2.25 13.13 -19.73
N ALA A 193 -2.01 14.44 -19.57
CA ALA A 193 -2.25 15.43 -20.62
C ALA A 193 -1.44 15.16 -21.89
N SER A 194 -0.14 14.88 -21.75
CA SER A 194 0.77 14.59 -22.88
C SER A 194 0.37 13.33 -23.67
N LYS A 195 -0.35 12.40 -23.02
CA LYS A 195 -0.84 11.15 -23.62
C LYS A 195 -2.32 11.22 -24.02
N HIS A 196 -2.94 12.40 -23.95
CA HIS A 196 -4.38 12.59 -24.20
C HIS A 196 -5.27 11.63 -23.40
N ALA A 197 -4.89 11.36 -22.15
CA ALA A 197 -5.56 10.44 -21.25
C ALA A 197 -6.23 11.17 -20.09
N GLN A 198 -7.26 10.53 -19.51
CA GLN A 198 -7.86 10.94 -18.24
C GLN A 198 -7.49 9.93 -17.16
N GLY A 199 -7.35 10.39 -15.92
CA GLY A 199 -7.10 9.53 -14.78
C GLY A 199 -8.24 8.52 -14.56
N ARG A 200 -7.89 7.27 -14.28
CA ARG A 200 -8.82 6.13 -14.16
C ARG A 200 -8.81 5.57 -12.74
N CYS A 201 -9.98 5.16 -12.27
CA CYS A 201 -10.13 4.27 -11.12
C CYS A 201 -10.31 2.84 -11.62
N GLY A 202 -9.63 1.88 -11.00
CA GLY A 202 -9.73 0.47 -11.39
C GLY A 202 -8.44 -0.33 -11.20
N LEU A 203 -8.37 -1.48 -11.85
CA LEU A 203 -7.23 -2.40 -11.77
C LEU A 203 -6.50 -2.49 -13.10
N LEU A 204 -5.17 -2.54 -13.05
CA LEU A 204 -4.32 -2.94 -14.18
C LEU A 204 -3.69 -4.30 -13.90
N VAL A 205 -3.57 -5.13 -14.93
CA VAL A 205 -2.77 -6.36 -14.92
C VAL A 205 -1.60 -6.15 -15.86
N ILE A 206 -0.39 -6.14 -15.30
CA ILE A 206 0.85 -5.82 -16.01
C ILE A 206 1.71 -7.08 -16.09
N ASP A 207 2.12 -7.47 -17.29
CA ASP A 207 3.09 -8.57 -17.48
C ASP A 207 4.48 -8.10 -17.07
N LEU A 208 5.09 -8.75 -16.07
CA LEU A 208 6.40 -8.36 -15.53
C LEU A 208 7.55 -8.58 -16.52
N ARG A 209 7.33 -9.37 -17.58
CA ARG A 209 8.38 -9.72 -18.56
C ARG A 209 8.50 -8.66 -19.63
N SER A 210 7.38 -8.09 -20.07
CA SER A 210 7.36 -7.06 -21.12
C SER A 210 7.08 -5.65 -20.60
N GLY A 211 6.44 -5.53 -19.43
CA GLY A 211 5.92 -4.26 -18.92
C GLY A 211 4.55 -3.88 -19.51
N ASP A 212 3.97 -4.72 -20.38
CA ASP A 212 2.69 -4.41 -21.02
C ASP A 212 1.50 -4.56 -20.07
N ILE A 213 0.54 -3.65 -20.20
CA ILE A 213 -0.78 -3.80 -19.57
C ILE A 213 -1.59 -4.80 -20.41
N VAL A 214 -1.67 -6.05 -19.94
CA VAL A 214 -2.35 -7.14 -20.67
C VAL A 214 -3.84 -7.23 -20.38
N HIS A 215 -4.29 -6.75 -19.21
CA HIS A 215 -5.71 -6.62 -18.87
C HIS A 215 -5.97 -5.41 -17.97
N TRP A 216 -7.23 -4.97 -17.93
CA TRP A 216 -7.67 -3.91 -17.04
C TRP A 216 -9.14 -4.08 -16.66
N LEU A 217 -9.49 -3.56 -15.48
CA LEU A 217 -10.86 -3.37 -15.03
C LEU A 217 -11.03 -1.89 -14.72
N ARG A 218 -12.03 -1.24 -15.32
CA ARG A 218 -12.37 0.14 -14.99
C ARG A 218 -13.55 0.16 -14.01
N ILE A 219 -13.43 0.96 -12.97
CA ILE A 219 -14.51 1.21 -12.02
C ILE A 219 -15.05 2.60 -12.28
N GLU A 220 -16.37 2.68 -12.48
CA GLU A 220 -17.11 3.91 -12.72
C GLU A 220 -18.25 4.03 -11.70
N GLY A 221 -18.78 5.25 -11.54
CA GLY A 221 -19.82 5.55 -10.56
C GLY A 221 -19.25 6.10 -9.26
N VAL A 222 -19.75 5.60 -8.13
CA VAL A 222 -19.50 6.17 -6.80
C VAL A 222 -18.12 5.86 -6.23
N ILE A 223 -17.40 4.90 -6.81
CA ILE A 223 -16.05 4.53 -6.39
C ILE A 223 -15.05 5.17 -7.34
N ASP A 224 -14.32 6.16 -6.84
CA ASP A 224 -13.23 6.83 -7.53
C ASP A 224 -11.85 6.52 -6.92
N GLU A 225 -11.82 5.80 -5.81
CA GLU A 225 -10.61 5.41 -5.11
C GLU A 225 -10.56 3.94 -4.73
N LEU A 226 -9.39 3.36 -4.97
CA LEU A 226 -9.01 2.04 -4.49
C LEU A 226 -7.84 2.19 -3.56
N TYR A 227 -7.96 1.63 -2.37
CA TYR A 227 -6.96 1.76 -1.33
C TYR A 227 -5.80 0.77 -1.52
N ASP A 228 -6.11 -0.52 -1.62
CA ASP A 228 -5.11 -1.58 -1.79
C ASP A 228 -5.66 -2.72 -2.65
N VAL A 229 -4.76 -3.63 -3.06
CA VAL A 229 -5.07 -4.84 -3.81
C VAL A 229 -4.37 -6.04 -3.16
N ALA A 230 -5.17 -7.04 -2.78
CA ALA A 230 -4.67 -8.34 -2.32
C ALA A 230 -5.05 -9.45 -3.30
N VAL A 231 -4.11 -10.36 -3.55
CA VAL A 231 -4.33 -11.56 -4.36
C VAL A 231 -4.67 -12.75 -3.45
N LEU A 232 -5.73 -13.49 -3.78
CA LEU A 232 -6.15 -14.70 -3.05
C LEU A 232 -5.93 -15.95 -3.94
N PRO A 233 -4.79 -16.67 -3.78
CA PRO A 233 -4.48 -17.81 -4.63
C PRO A 233 -5.52 -18.93 -4.54
N GLY A 234 -5.93 -19.46 -5.69
CA GLY A 234 -6.89 -20.57 -5.77
C GLY A 234 -8.34 -20.19 -5.41
N VAL A 235 -8.65 -18.90 -5.30
CA VAL A 235 -9.99 -18.39 -4.97
C VAL A 235 -10.60 -17.74 -6.20
N ARG A 236 -11.80 -18.20 -6.58
CA ARG A 236 -12.54 -17.76 -7.77
C ARG A 236 -13.84 -17.05 -7.42
N ARG A 237 -14.51 -17.45 -6.34
CA ARG A 237 -15.81 -16.90 -5.94
C ARG A 237 -15.87 -16.71 -4.43
N PRO A 238 -15.13 -15.72 -3.90
CA PRO A 238 -15.10 -15.44 -2.47
C PRO A 238 -16.41 -14.81 -1.99
N MET A 239 -16.68 -14.98 -0.69
CA MET A 239 -17.61 -14.17 0.09
C MET A 239 -16.90 -13.65 1.32
N ALA A 240 -17.12 -12.39 1.67
CA ALA A 240 -16.69 -11.82 2.95
C ALA A 240 -17.92 -11.37 3.74
N ILE A 241 -17.98 -11.72 5.01
CA ILE A 241 -19.05 -11.33 5.92
C ILE A 241 -18.67 -10.02 6.59
N GLY A 242 -19.57 -9.04 6.54
CA GLY A 242 -19.35 -7.73 7.17
C GLY A 242 -19.46 -7.79 8.70
N LEU A 243 -18.69 -6.93 9.38
CA LEU A 243 -18.66 -6.81 10.84
C LEU A 243 -20.03 -6.46 11.47
N GLN A 244 -20.91 -5.80 10.71
CA GLN A 244 -22.21 -5.31 11.18
C GLN A 244 -23.40 -5.97 10.45
N SER A 245 -23.16 -7.08 9.76
CA SER A 245 -24.17 -7.79 8.97
C SER A 245 -24.98 -8.79 9.80
N ASP A 246 -26.20 -9.15 9.37
CA ASP A 246 -26.98 -10.19 10.06
C ASP A 246 -26.35 -11.58 9.89
N GLU A 247 -25.62 -11.79 8.79
CA GLU A 247 -24.91 -13.02 8.44
C GLU A 247 -23.88 -13.40 9.52
N ILE A 248 -23.22 -12.42 10.15
CA ILE A 248 -22.20 -12.69 11.18
C ILE A 248 -22.79 -13.43 12.40
N ARG A 249 -24.10 -13.32 12.64
CA ARG A 249 -24.80 -14.02 13.73
C ARG A 249 -25.12 -15.47 13.40
N ARG A 250 -25.09 -15.85 12.12
CA ARG A 250 -25.63 -17.13 11.62
C ARG A 250 -24.58 -18.04 11.00
N VAL A 251 -23.44 -17.49 10.57
CA VAL A 251 -22.35 -18.29 10.01
C VAL A 251 -21.45 -18.80 11.12
N LEU A 252 -21.67 -20.07 11.50
CA LEU A 252 -20.92 -20.77 12.54
C LEU A 252 -20.00 -21.81 11.92
N SER A 253 -18.75 -21.83 12.35
CA SER A 253 -17.78 -22.87 12.02
C SER A 253 -17.31 -23.51 13.33
N ILE A 254 -17.47 -24.83 13.42
CA ILE A 254 -17.08 -25.63 14.58
C ILE A 254 -15.79 -26.36 14.21
N ALA A 255 -14.81 -26.36 15.11
CA ALA A 255 -13.58 -27.12 14.92
C ALA A 255 -13.90 -28.62 14.77
N PRO A 256 -13.19 -29.36 13.90
CA PRO A 256 -13.36 -30.81 13.83
C PRO A 256 -13.15 -31.45 15.19
N SER A 257 -13.98 -32.44 15.54
CA SER A 257 -13.72 -33.32 16.66
C SER A 257 -12.38 -34.03 16.44
N VAL A 258 -11.54 -34.07 17.48
CA VAL A 258 -10.30 -34.86 17.48
C VAL A 258 -10.61 -36.34 17.38
#